data_AF-A0A350UGY8-F1
#
_entry.id   AF-A0A350UGY8-F1
#
_cell.length_a   1.000
_cell.length_b   1.000
_cell.length_c   1.000
_cell.angle_alpha   90.00
_cell.angle_beta   90.00
_cell.angle_gamma   90.00
#
_symmetry.space_group_name_H-M   'P 1'
#
loop_
_entity.id
_entity.type
_entity.pdbx_description
1 polymer ?
#
loop_
_entity_poly.entity_id
_entity_poly.type
_entity_poly.pdbx_seq_one_letter_code
_entity_poly.pdbx_strand_id
1 'polypeptide(L)'
;MISECADKPILRTVYEAGHVTFKQLHSSLHPYATSRTERNSLAWRVRRLVRHGFLESRRVEGMEPALSLGESGELYLQSFDGAIVERRIRSKGGNARSQVWHDVQLFTIQLALRRAGVVLTWQSEAEVRAQNRVASLRFAKEYDAVVTFRVGELQADVALEFERTVKSADAYLRIFSQLTEETLLARFLYLVPDSKSQLLLRDVAPRQCPRIYAALTREFRVQPATAGLLDLRSGQTVTLADCLS
;
A
#
# COMPACT_ATOMS: atom_id res chain seq x y z
N MET A 1 -27.91 -6.44 -11.65
CA MET A 1 -27.97 -5.96 -10.25
C MET A 1 -26.65 -6.26 -9.55
N ILE A 2 -26.05 -5.26 -8.91
CA ILE A 2 -24.86 -5.41 -8.04
C ILE A 2 -25.32 -5.95 -6.68
N SER A 3 -24.57 -6.89 -6.11
CA SER A 3 -24.81 -7.45 -4.79
C SER A 3 -23.94 -6.75 -3.76
N GLU A 4 -24.53 -6.12 -2.75
CA GLU A 4 -23.78 -5.47 -1.68
C GLU A 4 -22.88 -6.45 -0.92
N CYS A 5 -23.40 -7.63 -0.53
CA CYS A 5 -22.61 -8.57 0.27
C CYS A 5 -21.47 -9.25 -0.51
N ALA A 6 -21.57 -9.37 -1.84
CA ALA A 6 -20.64 -10.18 -2.61
C ALA A 6 -19.83 -9.41 -3.66
N ASP A 7 -20.36 -8.30 -4.20
CA ASP A 7 -19.66 -7.48 -5.19
C ASP A 7 -19.02 -6.24 -4.55
N LYS A 8 -19.63 -5.61 -3.54
CA LYS A 8 -19.03 -4.43 -2.87
C LYS A 8 -17.66 -4.74 -2.25
N PRO A 9 -17.42 -5.88 -1.58
CA PRO A 9 -16.08 -6.22 -1.06
C PRO A 9 -15.03 -6.33 -2.17
N ILE A 10 -15.42 -6.81 -3.35
CA ILE A 10 -14.53 -6.87 -4.53
C ILE A 10 -14.13 -5.46 -4.94
N LEU A 11 -15.11 -4.56 -5.10
CA LEU A 11 -14.87 -3.18 -5.51
C LEU A 11 -14.00 -2.43 -4.50
N ARG A 12 -14.30 -2.54 -3.20
CA ARG A 12 -13.48 -1.92 -2.13
C ARG A 12 -12.05 -2.46 -2.13
N THR A 13 -11.87 -3.77 -2.23
CA THR A 13 -10.52 -4.37 -2.27
C THR A 13 -9.72 -3.86 -3.47
N VAL A 14 -10.34 -3.75 -4.64
CA VAL A 14 -9.67 -3.23 -5.85
C VAL A 14 -9.37 -1.73 -5.71
N TYR A 15 -10.28 -0.96 -5.11
CA TYR A 15 -10.09 0.46 -4.82
C TYR A 15 -8.88 0.70 -3.89
N GLU A 16 -8.86 0.04 -2.74
CA GLU A 16 -7.79 0.12 -1.74
C GLU A 16 -6.44 -0.32 -2.31
N ALA A 17 -6.43 -1.31 -3.20
CA ALA A 17 -5.21 -1.82 -3.83
C ALA A 17 -4.70 -0.92 -4.97
N GLY A 18 -5.55 -0.08 -5.57
CA GLY A 18 -5.28 0.63 -6.83
C GLY A 18 -5.26 -0.31 -8.05
N HIS A 19 -4.37 -1.30 -8.05
CA HIS A 19 -4.36 -2.41 -9.00
C HIS A 19 -4.09 -3.74 -8.30
N VAL A 20 -4.81 -4.79 -8.72
CA VAL A 20 -4.69 -6.12 -8.10
C VAL A 20 -4.86 -7.23 -9.15
N THR A 21 -4.14 -8.35 -9.01
CA THR A 21 -4.41 -9.52 -9.86
C THR A 21 -5.58 -10.33 -9.33
N PHE A 22 -6.20 -11.16 -10.17
CA PHE A 22 -7.27 -12.05 -9.72
C PHE A 22 -6.81 -12.97 -8.56
N LYS A 23 -5.56 -13.46 -8.62
CA LYS A 23 -4.98 -14.31 -7.56
C LYS A 23 -4.87 -13.57 -6.23
N GLN A 24 -4.44 -12.31 -6.26
CA GLN A 24 -4.33 -11.48 -5.06
C GLN A 24 -5.70 -11.11 -4.49
N LEU A 25 -6.65 -10.72 -5.36
CA LEU A 25 -8.03 -10.43 -4.97
C LEU A 25 -8.66 -11.64 -4.26
N HIS A 26 -8.52 -12.82 -4.85
CA HIS A 26 -8.97 -14.07 -4.23
C HIS A 26 -8.29 -14.31 -2.87
N SER A 27 -6.98 -14.11 -2.79
CA SER A 27 -6.22 -14.27 -1.54
C SER A 27 -6.64 -13.30 -0.44
N SER A 28 -7.11 -12.11 -0.80
CA SER A 28 -7.59 -11.08 0.12
C SER A 28 -8.98 -11.42 0.66
N LEU A 29 -9.92 -11.75 -0.24
CA LEU A 29 -11.32 -12.02 0.10
C LEU A 29 -11.52 -13.38 0.76
N HIS A 30 -10.64 -14.34 0.47
CA HIS A 30 -10.69 -15.69 0.98
C HIS A 30 -9.32 -16.10 1.54
N PRO A 31 -8.92 -15.55 2.70
CA PRO A 31 -7.60 -15.79 3.29
C PRO A 31 -7.44 -17.24 3.81
N TYR A 32 -8.55 -17.94 4.04
CA TYR A 32 -8.58 -19.34 4.50
C TYR A 32 -8.89 -20.31 3.35
N ALA A 33 -8.52 -21.57 3.52
CA ALA A 33 -8.62 -22.63 2.51
C ALA A 33 -9.98 -22.59 1.78
N THR A 34 -9.92 -22.51 0.45
CA THR A 34 -11.06 -22.14 -0.40
C THR A 34 -11.43 -23.27 -1.34
N SER A 35 -12.73 -23.53 -1.50
CA SER A 35 -13.24 -24.52 -2.46
C SER A 35 -13.07 -24.04 -3.91
N ARG A 36 -13.00 -24.99 -4.85
CA ARG A 36 -13.00 -24.67 -6.29
C ARG A 36 -14.24 -23.90 -6.72
N THR A 37 -15.37 -24.13 -6.04
CA THR A 37 -16.66 -23.48 -6.30
C THR A 37 -16.61 -21.99 -5.99
N GLU A 38 -16.06 -21.60 -4.84
CA GLU A 38 -15.92 -20.18 -4.46
C GLU A 38 -15.00 -19.43 -5.42
N ARG A 39 -13.87 -20.05 -5.79
CA ARG A 39 -12.97 -19.48 -6.80
C ARG A 39 -13.67 -19.24 -8.13
N ASN A 40 -14.49 -20.20 -8.59
CA ASN A 40 -15.25 -20.08 -9.82
C ASN A 40 -16.33 -18.99 -9.73
N SER A 41 -17.00 -18.89 -8.58
CA SER A 41 -17.99 -17.85 -8.29
C SER A 41 -17.35 -16.46 -8.35
N LEU A 42 -16.20 -16.26 -7.70
CA LEU A 42 -15.44 -15.01 -7.75
C LEU A 42 -15.01 -14.68 -9.19
N ALA A 43 -14.48 -15.66 -9.94
CA ALA A 43 -14.09 -15.47 -11.33
C ALA A 43 -15.27 -15.02 -12.21
N TRP A 44 -16.45 -15.62 -12.02
CA TRP A 44 -17.66 -15.21 -12.71
C TRP A 44 -18.07 -13.77 -12.35
N ARG A 45 -18.03 -13.42 -11.05
CA ARG A 45 -18.33 -12.05 -10.58
C ARG A 45 -17.40 -11.02 -11.17
N VAL A 46 -16.08 -11.27 -11.12
CA VAL A 46 -15.07 -10.37 -11.70
C VAL A 46 -15.32 -10.16 -13.20
N ARG A 47 -15.56 -11.23 -13.97
CA ARG A 47 -15.88 -11.09 -15.41
C ARG A 47 -17.13 -10.25 -15.66
N ARG A 48 -18.17 -10.44 -14.84
CA ARG A 48 -19.40 -9.66 -14.93
C ARG A 48 -19.16 -8.19 -14.58
N LEU A 49 -18.42 -7.90 -13.51
CA LEU A 49 -18.09 -6.53 -13.09
C LEU A 49 -17.26 -5.81 -14.16
N VAL A 50 -16.30 -6.50 -14.79
CA VAL A 50 -15.54 -5.95 -15.92
C VAL A 50 -16.45 -5.67 -17.11
N ARG A 51 -17.33 -6.62 -17.48
CA ARG A 51 -18.26 -6.45 -18.61
C ARG A 51 -19.17 -5.23 -18.46
N HIS A 52 -19.56 -4.90 -17.23
CA HIS A 52 -20.47 -3.79 -16.94
C HIS A 52 -19.75 -2.51 -16.47
N GLY A 53 -18.43 -2.42 -16.63
CA GLY A 53 -17.65 -1.20 -16.35
C GLY A 53 -17.43 -0.88 -14.87
N PHE A 54 -17.74 -1.81 -13.96
CA PHE A 54 -17.45 -1.65 -12.53
C PHE A 54 -15.98 -1.88 -12.19
N LEU A 55 -15.33 -2.73 -12.98
CA LEU A 55 -13.89 -2.97 -12.94
C LEU A 55 -13.32 -2.76 -14.34
N GLU A 56 -12.06 -2.35 -14.42
CA GLU A 56 -11.27 -2.41 -15.64
C GLU A 56 -10.27 -3.58 -15.53
N SER A 57 -9.96 -4.22 -16.65
CA SER A 57 -8.90 -5.24 -16.72
C SER A 57 -7.86 -4.80 -17.73
N ARG A 58 -6.62 -4.62 -17.26
CA ARG A 58 -5.49 -4.19 -18.08
C ARG A 58 -4.48 -5.32 -18.20
N ARG A 59 -4.06 -5.60 -19.44
CA ARG A 59 -2.90 -6.46 -19.70
C ARG A 59 -1.62 -5.66 -19.52
N VAL A 60 -0.70 -6.19 -18.73
CA VAL A 60 0.65 -5.64 -18.56
C VAL A 60 1.63 -6.78 -18.84
N GLU A 61 2.62 -6.51 -19.68
CA GLU A 61 3.64 -7.50 -20.04
C GLU A 61 4.36 -8.02 -18.79
N GLY A 62 4.54 -9.33 -18.69
CA GLY A 62 5.18 -9.98 -17.54
C GLY A 62 4.28 -10.15 -16.30
N MET A 63 3.01 -9.77 -16.35
CA MET A 63 2.06 -9.88 -15.24
C MET A 63 0.74 -10.55 -15.66
N GLU A 64 0.06 -11.21 -14.72
CA GLU A 64 -1.37 -11.51 -14.87
C GLU A 64 -2.17 -10.22 -15.14
N PRO A 65 -3.33 -10.29 -15.81
CA PRO A 65 -4.18 -9.12 -15.99
C PRO A 65 -4.48 -8.43 -14.66
N ALA A 66 -4.15 -7.14 -14.57
CA ALA A 66 -4.39 -6.32 -13.40
C ALA A 66 -5.80 -5.74 -13.47
N LEU A 67 -6.52 -5.83 -12.37
CA LEU A 67 -7.84 -5.25 -12.16
C LEU A 67 -7.67 -3.90 -11.49
N SER A 68 -8.40 -2.89 -11.96
CA SER A 68 -8.58 -1.60 -11.28
C SER A 68 -10.06 -1.25 -11.22
N LEU A 69 -10.41 -0.25 -10.42
CA LEU A 69 -11.79 0.24 -10.36
C LEU A 69 -12.16 0.87 -11.72
N GLY A 70 -13.37 0.60 -12.20
CA GLY A 70 -13.93 1.25 -13.39
C GLY A 70 -14.89 2.37 -13.00
N GLU A 71 -15.30 3.19 -13.97
CA GLU A 71 -16.16 4.36 -13.75
C GLU A 71 -17.48 4.02 -13.03
N SER A 72 -18.16 2.95 -13.43
CA SER A 72 -19.39 2.51 -12.74
C SER A 72 -19.12 2.05 -11.31
N GLY A 73 -17.92 1.52 -11.05
CA GLY A 73 -17.49 1.05 -9.73
C GLY A 73 -17.16 2.22 -8.80
N GLU A 74 -16.54 3.27 -9.33
CA GLU A 74 -16.31 4.53 -8.63
C GLU A 74 -17.62 5.16 -8.18
N LEU A 75 -18.55 5.40 -9.12
CA LEU A 75 -19.87 5.98 -8.82
C LEU A 75 -20.64 5.13 -7.81
N TYR A 76 -20.56 3.80 -7.95
CA TYR A 76 -21.16 2.89 -7.01
C TYR A 76 -20.55 3.04 -5.61
N LEU A 77 -19.23 3.03 -5.45
CA LEU A 77 -18.64 3.17 -4.10
C LEU A 77 -18.89 4.55 -3.49
N GLN A 78 -18.87 5.63 -4.29
CA GLN A 78 -19.18 6.99 -3.83
C GLN A 78 -20.58 7.09 -3.20
N SER A 79 -21.57 6.34 -3.71
CA SER A 79 -22.93 6.38 -3.15
C SER A 79 -23.07 5.72 -1.78
N PHE A 80 -22.07 4.94 -1.33
CA PHE A 80 -22.12 4.26 -0.03
C PHE A 80 -21.02 4.70 0.95
N ASP A 81 -19.83 5.03 0.43
CA ASP A 81 -18.64 5.27 1.24
C ASP A 81 -18.35 6.78 1.38
N GLY A 82 -19.26 7.62 0.90
CA GLY A 82 -19.13 9.08 0.89
C GLY A 82 -18.07 9.56 -0.11
N ALA A 83 -17.70 10.84 0.00
CA ALA A 83 -16.77 11.54 -0.90
C ALA A 83 -15.32 10.99 -0.91
N ILE A 84 -15.06 9.86 -0.24
CA ILE A 84 -13.72 9.27 -0.06
C ILE A 84 -13.22 8.60 -1.35
N VAL A 85 -14.12 8.15 -2.22
CA VAL A 85 -13.73 7.50 -3.48
C VAL A 85 -13.42 8.55 -4.54
N GLU A 86 -12.15 8.90 -4.64
CA GLU A 86 -11.66 9.76 -5.69
C GLU A 86 -11.22 8.95 -6.91
N ARG A 87 -11.60 9.44 -8.09
CA ARG A 87 -11.00 8.97 -9.35
C ARG A 87 -9.51 9.28 -9.28
N ARG A 88 -8.64 8.27 -9.41
CA ARG A 88 -7.22 8.52 -9.70
C ARG A 88 -7.20 9.33 -10.99
N ILE A 89 -7.01 10.66 -10.88
CA ILE A 89 -6.68 11.50 -12.03
C ILE A 89 -5.33 10.97 -12.48
N ARG A 90 -5.37 10.03 -13.43
CA ARG A 90 -4.21 9.39 -14.04
C ARG A 90 -3.27 10.53 -14.39
N SER A 91 -2.11 10.55 -13.75
CA SER A 91 -1.03 11.43 -14.15
C SER A 91 -0.92 11.31 -15.67
N LYS A 92 -1.24 12.39 -16.38
CA LYS A 92 -0.97 12.52 -17.81
C LYS A 92 0.54 12.56 -17.93
N GLY A 93 1.19 11.39 -17.95
CA GLY A 93 2.63 11.30 -18.02
C GLY A 93 3.15 9.87 -17.83
N GLY A 94 3.66 9.29 -18.91
CA GLY A 94 4.78 8.33 -19.00
C GLY A 94 4.78 7.00 -18.22
N ASN A 95 4.16 6.89 -17.04
CA ASN A 95 4.53 5.85 -16.07
C ASN A 95 3.40 4.94 -15.60
N ALA A 96 2.29 4.90 -16.34
CA ALA A 96 1.12 4.08 -15.98
C ALA A 96 1.45 2.59 -15.80
N ARG A 97 2.44 2.05 -16.54
CA ARG A 97 2.93 0.68 -16.35
C ARG A 97 3.66 0.51 -15.02
N SER A 98 4.53 1.45 -14.65
CA SER A 98 5.27 1.37 -13.39
C SER A 98 4.34 1.44 -12.17
N GLN A 99 3.27 2.25 -12.25
CA GLN A 99 2.27 2.31 -11.19
C GLN A 99 1.53 0.99 -11.00
N VAL A 100 1.10 0.32 -12.08
CA VAL A 100 0.43 -0.99 -11.98
C VAL A 100 1.32 -2.01 -11.26
N TRP A 101 2.61 -2.03 -11.61
CA TRP A 101 3.58 -2.90 -10.93
C TRP A 101 3.81 -2.52 -9.47
N HIS A 102 3.88 -1.22 -9.17
CA HIS A 102 4.01 -0.72 -7.80
C HIS A 102 2.81 -1.15 -6.94
N ASP A 103 1.59 -0.86 -7.37
CA ASP A 103 0.37 -1.19 -6.65
C ASP A 103 0.24 -2.70 -6.41
N VAL A 104 0.49 -3.52 -7.45
CA VAL A 104 0.43 -4.99 -7.34
C VAL A 104 1.50 -5.52 -6.37
N GLN A 105 2.70 -4.94 -6.35
CA GLN A 105 3.75 -5.35 -5.42
C GLN A 105 3.46 -4.88 -3.99
N LEU A 106 2.97 -3.66 -3.81
CA LEU A 106 2.54 -3.12 -2.51
C LEU A 106 1.39 -3.96 -1.92
N PHE A 107 0.41 -4.33 -2.74
CA PHE A 107 -0.69 -5.20 -2.29
C PHE A 107 -0.18 -6.60 -1.92
N THR A 108 0.87 -7.10 -2.59
CA THR A 108 1.53 -8.35 -2.17
C THR A 108 2.15 -8.22 -0.78
N ILE A 109 2.77 -7.07 -0.49
CA ILE A 109 3.34 -6.76 0.83
C ILE A 109 2.21 -6.71 1.87
N GLN A 110 1.15 -5.94 1.62
CA GLN A 110 -0.01 -5.85 2.50
C GLN A 110 -0.58 -7.23 2.86
N LEU A 111 -0.80 -8.11 1.88
CA LEU A 111 -1.30 -9.46 2.12
C LEU A 111 -0.35 -10.29 3.00
N ALA A 112 0.96 -10.17 2.80
CA ALA A 112 1.94 -10.88 3.61
C ALA A 112 1.97 -10.37 5.05
N LEU A 113 1.93 -9.04 5.25
CA LEU A 113 1.92 -8.43 6.57
C LEU A 113 0.63 -8.75 7.34
N ARG A 114 -0.52 -8.74 6.66
CA ARG A 114 -1.81 -9.18 7.25
C ARG A 114 -1.75 -10.66 7.68
N ARG A 115 -1.19 -11.54 6.84
CA ARG A 115 -1.01 -12.97 7.19
C ARG A 115 -0.06 -13.19 8.36
N ALA A 116 0.96 -12.35 8.50
CA ALA A 116 1.87 -12.39 9.64
C ALA A 116 1.25 -11.83 10.94
N GLY A 117 0.04 -11.25 10.87
CA GLY A 117 -0.67 -10.75 12.04
C GLY A 117 -0.13 -9.44 12.62
N VAL A 118 0.77 -8.76 11.91
CA VAL A 118 1.41 -7.51 12.38
C VAL A 118 0.66 -6.24 12.01
N VAL A 119 -0.40 -6.35 11.21
CA VAL A 119 -1.20 -5.21 10.73
C VAL A 119 -2.53 -5.20 11.46
N LEU A 120 -2.84 -4.11 12.16
CA LEU A 120 -4.16 -3.87 12.74
C LEU A 120 -5.07 -3.11 11.76
N THR A 121 -4.57 -2.01 11.20
CA THR A 121 -5.29 -1.23 10.19
C THR A 121 -4.36 -0.92 9.01
N TRP A 122 -4.95 -0.66 7.84
CA TRP A 122 -4.22 -0.27 6.64
C TRP A 122 -5.02 0.80 5.91
N GLN A 123 -4.54 2.04 5.94
CA GLN A 123 -5.06 3.14 5.14
C GLN A 123 -4.26 3.20 3.83
N SER A 124 -4.94 2.95 2.72
CA SER A 124 -4.37 2.95 1.38
C SER A 124 -3.95 4.34 0.91
N GLU A 125 -3.04 4.43 -0.07
CA GLU A 125 -2.68 5.67 -0.75
C GLU A 125 -3.91 6.47 -1.23
N ALA A 126 -4.96 5.80 -1.71
CA ALA A 126 -6.19 6.43 -2.15
C ALA A 126 -6.93 7.12 -0.98
N GLU A 127 -6.98 6.48 0.18
CA GLU A 127 -7.58 7.04 1.39
C GLU A 127 -6.72 8.15 2.01
N VAL A 128 -5.39 8.00 1.99
CA VAL A 128 -4.43 9.03 2.42
C VAL A 128 -4.60 10.29 1.56
N ARG A 129 -4.68 10.13 0.24
CA ARG A 129 -4.92 11.21 -0.72
C ARG A 129 -6.26 11.90 -0.50
N ALA A 130 -7.33 11.11 -0.34
CA ALA A 130 -8.66 11.64 -0.06
C ALA A 130 -8.65 12.46 1.23
N GLN A 131 -8.06 11.94 2.32
CA GLN A 131 -7.91 12.65 3.59
C GLN A 131 -7.16 13.97 3.41
N ASN A 132 -6.01 13.96 2.73
CA ASN A 132 -5.21 15.17 2.51
C ASN A 132 -5.95 16.28 1.76
N ARG A 133 -6.99 15.96 0.97
CA ARG A 133 -7.78 16.96 0.24
C ARG A 133 -8.91 17.54 1.08
N VAL A 134 -9.59 16.71 1.88
CA VAL A 134 -10.83 17.10 2.57
C VAL A 134 -10.62 17.48 4.03
N ALA A 135 -9.60 16.94 4.70
CA ALA A 135 -9.38 17.16 6.11
C ALA A 135 -8.63 18.48 6.38
N SER A 136 -8.90 19.06 7.55
CA SER A 136 -8.13 20.19 8.11
C SER A 136 -6.74 19.75 8.57
N LEU A 137 -6.65 18.53 9.11
CA LEU A 137 -5.40 17.86 9.46
C LEU A 137 -4.98 16.95 8.31
N ARG A 138 -3.80 17.22 7.76
CA ARG A 138 -3.28 16.56 6.55
C ARG A 138 -1.91 16.01 6.85
N PHE A 139 -1.59 14.89 6.21
CA PHE A 139 -0.23 14.38 6.17
C PHE A 139 0.66 15.34 5.36
N ALA A 140 1.96 15.35 5.67
CA ALA A 140 2.95 16.17 4.97
C ALA A 140 3.10 15.79 3.48
N LYS A 141 2.76 14.55 3.12
CA LYS A 141 2.72 14.07 1.73
C LYS A 141 1.67 12.98 1.51
N GLU A 142 1.50 12.56 0.26
CA GLU A 142 0.78 11.34 -0.11
C GLU A 142 1.70 10.13 0.15
N TYR A 143 1.48 9.40 1.24
CA TYR A 143 2.16 8.14 1.57
C TYR A 143 1.55 6.96 0.80
N ASP A 144 2.35 5.94 0.50
CA ASP A 144 1.85 4.71 -0.14
C ASP A 144 0.82 3.98 0.76
N ALA A 145 1.05 4.02 2.07
CA ALA A 145 0.05 3.65 3.07
C ALA A 145 0.35 4.28 4.43
N VAL A 146 -0.68 4.39 5.27
CA VAL A 146 -0.52 4.57 6.72
C VAL A 146 -1.01 3.29 7.40
N VAL A 147 -0.14 2.67 8.19
CA VAL A 147 -0.38 1.34 8.73
C VAL A 147 -0.28 1.40 10.25
N THR A 148 -1.35 0.98 10.93
CA THR A 148 -1.28 0.68 12.35
C THR A 148 -0.66 -0.70 12.51
N PHE A 149 0.61 -0.76 12.90
CA PHE A 149 1.30 -2.02 13.19
C PHE A 149 1.08 -2.44 14.63
N ARG A 150 1.12 -3.75 14.88
CA ARG A 150 1.04 -4.34 16.22
C ARG A 150 2.01 -5.51 16.37
N VAL A 151 2.81 -5.49 17.44
CA VAL A 151 3.69 -6.59 17.85
C VAL A 151 3.54 -6.80 19.35
N GLY A 152 2.91 -7.90 19.75
CA GLY A 152 2.50 -8.08 21.15
C GLY A 152 1.53 -6.97 21.57
N GLU A 153 1.87 -6.28 22.66
CA GLU A 153 1.13 -5.12 23.19
C GLU A 153 1.56 -3.78 22.56
N LEU A 154 2.64 -3.76 21.78
CA LEU A 154 3.11 -2.54 21.14
C LEU A 154 2.31 -2.25 19.87
N GLN A 155 1.84 -1.01 19.74
CA GLN A 155 1.10 -0.54 18.57
C GLN A 155 1.48 0.91 18.24
N ALA A 156 1.66 1.20 16.95
CA ALA A 156 1.83 2.56 16.48
C ALA A 156 1.37 2.71 15.02
N ASP A 157 0.95 3.92 14.67
CA ASP A 157 0.73 4.33 13.29
C ASP A 157 2.07 4.69 12.63
N VAL A 158 2.31 4.10 11.46
CA VAL A 158 3.56 4.24 10.72
C VAL A 158 3.23 4.54 9.27
N ALA A 159 3.81 5.61 8.72
CA ALA A 159 3.79 5.86 7.29
C ALA A 159 4.69 4.84 6.59
N LEU A 160 4.14 4.11 5.62
CA LEU A 160 4.85 3.10 4.85
C LEU A 160 5.10 3.61 3.42
N GLU A 161 6.34 3.47 2.98
CA GLU A 161 6.80 3.82 1.63
C GLU A 161 7.43 2.59 0.99
N PHE A 162 7.06 2.27 -0.24
CA PHE A 162 7.59 1.13 -0.98
C PHE A 162 8.33 1.57 -2.24
N GLU A 163 9.61 1.22 -2.32
CA GLU A 163 10.44 1.54 -3.46
C GLU A 163 10.75 0.31 -4.30
N ARG A 164 10.36 0.37 -5.58
CA ARG A 164 10.77 -0.63 -6.58
C ARG A 164 12.18 -0.40 -7.09
N THR A 165 12.60 0.85 -7.10
CA THR A 165 13.87 1.33 -7.63
C THR A 165 14.39 2.43 -6.74
N VAL A 166 15.70 2.46 -6.54
CA VAL A 166 16.35 3.49 -5.72
C VAL A 166 16.08 4.89 -6.27
N LYS A 167 15.72 5.82 -5.39
CA LYS A 167 15.66 7.26 -5.73
C LYS A 167 17.05 7.89 -5.69
N SER A 168 17.21 9.04 -6.35
CA SER A 168 18.45 9.81 -6.25
C SER A 168 18.62 10.43 -4.86
N ALA A 169 19.86 10.77 -4.49
CA ALA A 169 20.15 11.47 -3.22
C ALA A 169 19.33 12.77 -3.09
N ASP A 170 19.27 13.59 -4.15
CA ASP A 170 18.47 14.83 -4.14
C ASP A 170 16.98 14.58 -3.91
N ALA A 171 16.45 13.46 -4.41
CA ALA A 171 15.07 13.10 -4.16
C ALA A 171 14.83 12.74 -2.69
N TYR A 172 15.76 12.00 -2.07
CA TYR A 172 15.68 11.73 -0.63
C TYR A 172 15.81 12.99 0.23
N LEU A 173 16.71 13.91 -0.11
CA LEU A 173 16.81 15.19 0.61
C LEU A 173 15.50 15.97 0.60
N ARG A 174 14.84 16.07 -0.56
CA ARG A 174 13.51 16.71 -0.66
C ARG A 174 12.46 15.99 0.20
N ILE A 175 12.48 14.67 0.19
CA ILE A 175 11.58 13.86 1.02
C ILE A 175 11.83 14.15 2.50
N PHE A 176 13.08 14.14 2.96
CA PHE A 176 13.40 14.42 4.37
C PHE A 176 12.92 15.81 4.81
N SER A 177 13.02 16.83 3.94
CA SER A 177 12.46 18.15 4.22
C SER A 177 10.94 18.14 4.39
N GLN A 178 10.22 17.33 3.60
CA GLN A 178 8.77 17.17 3.79
C GLN A 178 8.46 16.45 5.10
N LEU A 179 9.22 15.41 5.44
CA LEU A 179 8.99 14.63 6.66
C LEU A 179 9.29 15.41 7.95
N THR A 180 10.12 16.46 7.89
CA THR A 180 10.32 17.36 9.05
C THR A 180 9.10 18.22 9.35
N GLU A 181 8.18 18.39 8.38
CA GLU A 181 6.92 19.12 8.55
C GLU A 181 5.75 18.18 8.96
N GLU A 182 5.98 16.87 9.05
CA GLU A 182 4.96 15.91 9.45
C GLU A 182 4.62 16.05 10.94
N THR A 183 3.32 16.14 11.23
CA THR A 183 2.80 16.37 12.60
C THR A 183 1.84 15.29 13.06
N LEU A 184 1.29 14.49 12.14
CA LEU A 184 0.32 13.44 12.45
C LEU A 184 1.00 12.09 12.71
N LEU A 185 2.18 11.87 12.13
CA LEU A 185 2.91 10.61 12.22
C LEU A 185 4.32 10.83 12.76
N ALA A 186 4.73 9.98 13.70
CA ALA A 186 6.05 10.06 14.32
C ALA A 186 7.09 9.12 13.67
N ARG A 187 6.64 8.16 12.86
CA ARG A 187 7.44 7.02 12.38
C ARG A 187 7.20 6.75 10.90
N PHE A 188 8.29 6.44 10.20
CA PHE A 188 8.29 6.18 8.75
C PHE A 188 9.05 4.89 8.46
N LEU A 189 8.48 4.02 7.65
CA LEU A 189 9.07 2.75 7.25
C LEU A 189 9.23 2.71 5.72
N TYR A 190 10.48 2.69 5.26
CA TYR A 190 10.84 2.54 3.86
C TYR A 190 11.17 1.09 3.54
N LEU A 191 10.39 0.48 2.65
CA LEU A 191 10.66 -0.82 2.07
C LEU A 191 11.45 -0.63 0.78
N VAL A 192 12.73 -0.99 0.82
CA VAL A 192 13.66 -0.79 -0.29
C VAL A 192 14.03 -2.10 -0.97
N PRO A 193 14.50 -2.08 -2.24
CA PRO A 193 14.73 -3.31 -2.99
C PRO A 193 16.00 -4.05 -2.58
N ASP A 194 17.03 -3.33 -2.10
CA ASP A 194 18.35 -3.89 -1.78
C ASP A 194 19.12 -3.06 -0.73
N SER A 195 20.20 -3.64 -0.22
CA SER A 195 21.05 -3.01 0.80
C SER A 195 21.73 -1.73 0.31
N LYS A 196 21.99 -1.59 -1.00
CA LYS A 196 22.58 -0.35 -1.55
C LYS A 196 21.62 0.82 -1.39
N SER A 197 20.34 0.58 -1.66
CA SER A 197 19.26 1.54 -1.47
C SER A 197 19.12 1.93 0.00
N GLN A 198 19.22 0.94 0.91
CA GLN A 198 19.19 1.15 2.36
C GLN A 198 20.36 2.03 2.86
N LEU A 199 21.58 1.75 2.37
CA LEU A 199 22.77 2.53 2.70
C LEU A 199 22.69 3.95 2.14
N LEU A 200 22.21 4.13 0.91
CA LEU A 200 22.01 5.47 0.33
C LEU A 200 21.02 6.30 1.15
N LEU A 201 19.89 5.71 1.56
CA LEU A 201 18.93 6.37 2.45
C LEU A 201 19.57 6.86 3.74
N ARG A 202 20.41 6.02 4.36
CA ARG A 202 21.15 6.37 5.58
C ARG A 202 22.17 7.47 5.32
N ASP A 203 22.97 7.34 4.27
CA ASP A 203 24.08 8.26 3.99
C ASP A 203 23.60 9.67 3.63
N VAL A 204 22.39 9.77 3.07
CA VAL A 204 21.74 11.03 2.72
C VAL A 204 20.91 11.61 3.88
N ALA A 205 20.58 10.80 4.90
CA ALA A 205 19.75 11.23 6.02
C ALA A 205 20.41 12.40 6.79
N PRO A 206 19.66 13.48 7.10
CA PRO A 206 20.20 14.56 7.91
C PRO A 206 20.51 14.08 9.33
N ARG A 207 21.48 14.71 10.00
CA ARG A 207 21.83 14.38 11.40
C ARG A 207 20.62 14.40 12.35
N GLN A 208 19.69 15.32 12.10
CA GLN A 208 18.40 15.40 12.78
C GLN A 208 17.29 14.98 11.81
N CYS A 209 17.23 13.67 11.52
CA CYS A 209 16.18 13.09 10.70
C CYS A 209 14.97 12.72 11.57
N PRO A 210 13.72 12.70 11.07
CA PRO A 210 12.59 11.99 11.70
C PRO A 210 12.90 10.51 12.01
N ARG A 211 12.06 9.79 12.77
CA ARG A 211 12.28 8.35 13.03
C ARG A 211 11.97 7.57 11.76
N ILE A 212 12.99 7.35 10.94
CA ILE A 212 12.89 6.65 9.66
C ILE A 212 13.62 5.33 9.79
N TYR A 213 12.92 4.27 9.43
CA TYR A 213 13.42 2.91 9.41
C TYR A 213 13.42 2.42 7.97
N ALA A 214 14.51 1.80 7.53
CA ALA A 214 14.60 1.21 6.21
C ALA A 214 14.72 -0.32 6.32
N ALA A 215 13.88 -1.05 5.59
CA ALA A 215 13.84 -2.50 5.58
C ALA A 215 14.04 -3.03 4.16
N LEU A 216 14.70 -4.18 4.02
CA LEU A 216 14.73 -4.89 2.74
C LEU A 216 13.35 -5.49 2.49
N THR A 217 12.72 -5.10 1.39
CA THR A 217 11.34 -5.50 1.03
C THR A 217 11.17 -7.02 1.09
N ARG A 218 12.14 -7.78 0.57
CA ARG A 218 12.08 -9.25 0.52
C ARG A 218 12.04 -9.85 1.92
N GLU A 219 12.87 -9.35 2.83
CA GLU A 219 13.02 -9.89 4.18
C GLU A 219 11.82 -9.49 5.05
N PHE A 220 11.47 -8.21 5.03
CA PHE A 220 10.33 -7.68 5.80
C PHE A 220 9.02 -8.35 5.39
N ARG A 221 8.83 -8.64 4.09
CA ARG A 221 7.64 -9.37 3.63
C ARG A 221 7.56 -10.81 4.16
N VAL A 222 8.70 -11.46 4.39
CA VAL A 222 8.74 -12.87 4.82
C VAL A 222 8.62 -12.99 6.34
N GLN A 223 9.27 -12.10 7.09
CA GLN A 223 9.31 -12.11 8.56
C GLN A 223 9.19 -10.69 9.13
N PRO A 224 8.02 -10.04 9.05
CA PRO A 224 7.93 -8.62 9.38
C PRO A 224 8.19 -8.29 10.86
N ALA A 225 7.93 -9.22 11.78
CA ALA A 225 8.18 -9.01 13.20
C ALA A 225 9.69 -8.99 13.54
N THR A 226 10.50 -9.75 12.82
CA THR A 226 11.92 -10.01 13.16
C THR A 226 12.91 -9.55 12.10
N ALA A 227 12.45 -9.14 10.92
CA ALA A 227 13.31 -8.60 9.87
C ALA A 227 14.02 -7.33 10.36
N GLY A 228 15.29 -7.19 9.98
CA GLY A 228 16.12 -6.06 10.35
C GLY A 228 15.64 -4.77 9.71
N LEU A 229 15.41 -3.76 10.54
CA LEU A 229 15.11 -2.39 10.14
C LEU A 229 16.34 -1.54 10.47
N LEU A 230 16.94 -0.91 9.48
CA LEU A 230 17.99 0.08 9.73
C LEU A 230 17.34 1.37 10.24
N ASP A 231 17.60 1.74 11.49
CA ASP A 231 17.25 3.06 12.01
C ASP A 231 18.24 4.10 11.46
N LEU A 232 17.73 5.03 10.67
CA LEU A 232 18.55 6.06 10.02
C LEU A 232 19.19 7.04 11.02
N ARG A 233 18.67 7.16 12.26
CA ARG A 233 19.22 8.05 13.28
C ARG A 233 20.43 7.44 13.98
N SER A 234 20.30 6.20 14.44
CA SER A 234 21.34 5.51 15.20
C SER A 234 22.31 4.72 14.31
N GLY A 235 21.90 4.40 13.08
CA GLY A 235 22.63 3.49 12.20
C GLY A 235 22.55 2.02 12.66
N GLN A 236 21.76 1.71 13.68
CA GLN A 236 21.61 0.36 14.21
C GLN A 236 20.50 -0.40 13.47
N THR A 237 20.65 -1.72 13.40
CA THR A 237 19.58 -2.62 12.97
C THR A 237 18.69 -2.94 14.16
N VAL A 238 17.41 -2.66 14.04
CA VAL A 238 16.37 -2.87 15.06
C VAL A 238 15.24 -3.74 14.49
N THR A 239 14.30 -4.15 15.33
CA THR A 239 13.11 -4.92 14.91
C THR A 239 11.89 -4.03 14.73
N LEU A 240 10.79 -4.60 14.25
CA LEU A 240 9.51 -3.88 14.22
C LEU A 240 9.06 -3.49 15.63
N ALA A 241 9.27 -4.32 16.65
CA ALA A 241 8.91 -3.97 18.03
C ALA A 241 9.62 -2.71 18.53
N ASP A 242 10.92 -2.60 18.24
CA ASP A 242 11.71 -1.41 18.59
C ASP A 242 11.22 -0.16 17.85
N CYS A 243 10.81 -0.31 16.58
CA CYS A 243 10.20 0.76 15.80
C CYS A 243 8.90 1.26 16.45
N LEU A 244 8.07 0.36 17.00
CA LEU A 244 6.80 0.72 17.62
C LEU A 244 6.94 1.35 19.02
N SER A 245 8.05 1.10 19.72
CA SER A 245 8.36 1.74 21.01
C SER A 245 8.57 3.26 20.91
#